data_AF-A0A413NJG4-F1
#
_entry.id   AF-A0A413NJG4-F1
#
_cell.length_a   1.000
_cell.length_b   1.000
_cell.length_c   1.000
_cell.angle_alpha   90.00
_cell.angle_beta   90.00
_cell.angle_gamma   90.00
#
_symmetry.space_group_name_H-M   'P 1'
#
loop_
_entity.id
_entity.type
_entity.pdbx_description
1 polymer ?
#
loop_
_entity_poly.entity_id
_entity_poly.type
_entity_poly.pdbx_seq_one_letter_code
_entity_poly.pdbx_strand_id
1 'polypeptide(L)'
;MKENIVNTSASPKETRSVFVGAKVTPSQRDHIKSLAKQCGMTVSDYILSCAYNFKPKARLTKEEAALLQNLDNCRSDLVKYTSALHGMSTKQRMVMFNQIPFMVGWLGELSNVAEGVCQFLEAVKEKNRIPSNPQSEEK
;
A
#
# COMPACT_ATOMS: atom_id res chain seq x y z
N MET A 1 -16.07 30.03 29.85
CA MET A 1 -14.73 30.50 29.42
C MET A 1 -14.36 29.71 28.18
N LYS A 2 -14.05 30.36 27.06
CA LYS A 2 -13.59 29.69 25.84
C LYS A 2 -12.09 29.46 25.99
N GLU A 3 -11.69 28.20 26.03
CA GLU A 3 -10.28 27.82 26.04
C GLU A 3 -9.68 28.14 24.67
N ASN A 4 -8.73 29.08 24.67
CA ASN A 4 -7.91 29.37 23.50
C ASN A 4 -6.96 28.19 23.29
N ILE A 5 -7.21 27.40 22.24
CA ILE A 5 -6.23 26.46 21.72
C ILE A 5 -5.08 27.29 21.16
N VAL A 6 -4.03 27.47 21.96
CA VAL A 6 -2.76 27.99 21.50
C VAL A 6 -2.18 26.93 20.55
N ASN A 7 -2.24 27.22 19.25
CA ASN A 7 -1.50 26.50 18.22
C ASN A 7 0.00 26.72 18.45
N THR A 8 0.60 25.90 19.31
CA THR A 8 2.05 25.84 19.49
C THR A 8 2.68 25.02 18.37
N SER A 9 3.78 25.54 17.83
CA SER A 9 4.73 24.93 16.88
C SER A 9 4.47 25.10 15.38
N ALA A 10 4.50 26.34 14.89
CA ALA A 10 5.11 26.59 13.59
C ALA A 10 6.64 26.69 13.80
N SER A 11 7.32 25.55 14.00
CA SER A 11 8.78 25.52 13.82
C SER A 11 9.09 25.97 12.38
N PRO A 12 10.14 26.78 12.15
CA PRO A 12 10.54 27.11 10.78
C PRO A 12 10.77 25.81 10.02
N LYS A 13 10.16 25.66 8.84
CA LYS A 13 10.40 24.50 7.96
C LYS A 13 11.88 24.50 7.59
N GLU A 14 12.65 23.64 8.26
CA GLU A 14 14.06 23.46 8.01
C GLU A 14 14.26 22.95 6.57
N THR A 15 15.00 23.72 5.77
CA THR A 15 15.32 23.34 4.38
C THR A 15 16.70 22.70 4.35
N ARG A 16 16.89 21.73 3.44
CA ARG A 16 18.17 21.03 3.27
C ARG A 16 19.22 22.02 2.76
N SER A 17 20.09 22.48 3.65
CA SER A 17 21.14 23.48 3.36
C SER A 17 22.56 22.91 3.39
N VAL A 18 22.75 21.73 3.97
CA VAL A 18 24.05 21.09 4.17
C VAL A 18 24.28 19.98 3.15
N PHE A 19 25.46 19.95 2.55
CA PHE A 19 25.88 18.91 1.62
C PHE A 19 26.66 17.80 2.33
N VAL A 20 26.29 16.55 2.07
CA VAL A 20 27.02 15.35 2.49
C VAL A 20 27.42 14.60 1.23
N GLY A 21 28.72 14.34 1.07
CA GLY A 21 29.28 13.69 -0.13
C GLY A 21 30.11 12.46 0.19
N ALA A 22 30.08 11.49 -0.72
CA ALA A 22 30.93 10.30 -0.68
C ALA A 22 31.50 10.02 -2.08
N LYS A 23 32.78 9.62 -2.16
CA LYS A 23 33.38 9.16 -3.41
C LYS A 23 32.92 7.74 -3.68
N VAL A 24 32.43 7.49 -4.89
CA VAL A 24 31.97 6.17 -5.35
C VAL A 24 32.54 5.88 -6.73
N THR A 25 32.65 4.60 -7.06
CA THR A 25 32.97 4.15 -8.42
C THR A 25 31.79 4.37 -9.37
N PRO A 26 32.03 4.40 -10.70
CA PRO A 26 30.94 4.52 -11.68
C PRO A 26 29.88 3.43 -11.55
N SER A 27 30.29 2.18 -11.32
CA SER A 27 29.38 1.04 -11.15
C SER A 27 28.52 1.18 -9.89
N GLN A 28 29.11 1.60 -8.76
CA GLN A 28 28.36 1.86 -7.53
C GLN A 28 27.33 2.98 -7.72
N ARG A 29 27.70 4.06 -8.41
CA ARG A 29 26.78 5.16 -8.72
C ARG A 29 25.58 4.67 -9.54
N ASP A 30 25.83 3.90 -10.58
CA ASP A 30 24.76 3.40 -11.47
C ASP A 30 23.85 2.40 -10.75
N HIS A 31 24.42 1.57 -9.88
CA HIS A 31 23.65 0.67 -9.00
C HIS A 31 22.74 1.45 -8.04
N ILE A 32 23.25 2.45 -7.33
CA ILE A 32 22.47 3.31 -6.43
C ILE A 32 21.35 4.02 -7.21
N LYS A 33 21.65 4.52 -8.41
CA LYS A 33 20.66 5.17 -9.28
C LYS A 33 19.55 4.22 -9.69
N SER A 34 19.87 2.96 -9.98
CA SER A 34 18.88 1.93 -10.29
C SER A 34 17.96 1.64 -9.09
N LEU A 35 18.54 1.46 -7.90
CA LEU A 35 17.78 1.21 -6.66
C LEU A 35 16.85 2.37 -6.31
N ALA A 36 17.35 3.60 -6.38
CA ALA A 36 16.54 4.81 -6.17
C ALA A 36 15.38 4.87 -7.18
N LYS A 37 15.62 4.56 -8.46
CA LYS A 37 14.60 4.52 -9.50
C LYS A 37 13.53 3.44 -9.24
N GLN A 38 13.93 2.25 -8.81
CA GLN A 38 12.99 1.16 -8.45
C GLN A 38 12.10 1.56 -7.27
N CYS A 39 12.64 2.29 -6.30
CA CYS A 39 11.87 2.85 -5.19
C CYS A 39 11.10 4.14 -5.58
N GLY A 40 11.33 4.67 -6.79
CA GLY A 40 10.81 5.94 -7.28
C GLY A 40 11.14 7.13 -6.39
N MET A 41 12.40 7.18 -5.95
CA MET A 41 13.02 8.25 -5.15
C MET A 41 14.14 8.93 -5.95
N THR A 42 14.53 10.14 -5.54
CA THR A 42 15.79 10.72 -5.98
C THR A 42 16.97 9.98 -5.33
N VAL A 43 18.16 10.06 -5.92
CA VAL A 43 19.37 9.45 -5.33
C VAL A 43 19.65 10.01 -3.94
N SER A 44 19.49 11.33 -3.75
CA SER A 44 19.69 11.99 -2.46
C SER A 44 18.68 11.51 -1.41
N ASP A 45 17.40 11.38 -1.77
CA ASP A 45 16.38 10.87 -0.85
C ASP A 45 16.59 9.41 -0.49
N TYR A 46 16.99 8.58 -1.47
CA TYR A 46 17.28 7.17 -1.24
C TYR A 46 18.44 6.99 -0.25
N ILE A 47 19.56 7.69 -0.46
CA ILE A 47 20.73 7.61 0.42
C ILE A 47 20.40 8.13 1.83
N LEU A 48 19.71 9.27 1.91
CA LEU A 48 19.31 9.85 3.20
C LEU A 48 18.42 8.88 3.97
N SER A 49 17.45 8.26 3.29
CA SER A 49 16.56 7.27 3.91
C SER A 49 17.35 6.07 4.45
N CYS A 50 18.30 5.54 3.66
CA CYS A 50 19.20 4.48 4.10
C CYS A 50 20.04 4.87 5.32
N ALA A 51 20.52 6.11 5.39
CA ALA A 51 21.30 6.62 6.53
C ALA A 51 20.48 6.68 7.83
N TYR A 52 19.16 6.86 7.74
CA TYR A 52 18.23 6.77 8.87
C TYR A 52 17.78 5.33 9.18
N ASN A 53 18.49 4.31 8.67
CA ASN A 53 18.12 2.89 8.79
C ASN A 53 16.76 2.52 8.17
N PHE A 54 16.18 3.38 7.34
CA PHE A 54 15.03 3.01 6.54
C PHE A 54 15.49 2.18 5.34
N LYS A 55 14.74 1.15 4.96
CA LYS A 55 14.99 0.34 3.77
C LYS A 55 13.92 0.65 2.73
N PRO A 56 14.19 1.56 1.77
CA PRO A 56 13.24 1.86 0.71
C PRO A 56 12.84 0.58 -0.03
N LYS A 57 11.53 0.35 -0.12
CA LYS A 57 10.98 -0.74 -0.90
C LYS A 57 10.73 -0.28 -2.34
N ALA A 58 10.87 -1.21 -3.27
CA ALA A 58 10.47 -0.97 -4.65
C ALA A 58 9.00 -0.53 -4.70
N ARG A 59 8.68 0.35 -5.65
CA ARG A 59 7.29 0.66 -5.95
C ARG A 59 6.58 -0.60 -6.43
N LEU A 60 5.25 -0.59 -6.24
CA LEU A 60 4.36 -1.56 -6.86
C LEU A 60 4.70 -1.67 -8.35
N THR A 61 4.85 -2.91 -8.80
CA THR A 61 4.92 -3.24 -10.23
C THR A 61 3.64 -2.79 -10.93
N LYS A 62 3.67 -2.71 -12.26
CA LYS A 62 2.47 -2.35 -13.04
C LYS A 62 1.32 -3.31 -12.77
N GLU A 63 1.62 -4.59 -12.59
CA GLU A 63 0.64 -5.63 -12.28
C GLU A 63 0.05 -5.43 -10.88
N GLU A 64 0.88 -5.25 -9.86
CA GLU A 64 0.40 -5.00 -8.50
C GLU A 64 -0.39 -3.68 -8.39
N ALA A 65 0.00 -2.64 -9.12
CA ALA A 65 -0.75 -1.39 -9.18
C ALA A 65 -2.13 -1.59 -9.85
N ALA A 66 -2.22 -2.41 -10.89
CA ALA A 66 -3.49 -2.76 -11.53
C ALA A 66 -4.39 -3.57 -10.59
N LEU A 67 -3.82 -4.52 -9.84
CA LEU A 67 -4.54 -5.27 -8.80
C LEU A 67 -5.06 -4.35 -7.70
N LEU A 68 -4.26 -3.38 -7.25
CA LEU A 68 -4.68 -2.38 -6.27
C LEU A 68 -5.82 -1.51 -6.80
N GLN A 69 -5.78 -1.11 -8.07
CA GLN A 69 -6.87 -0.36 -8.71
C GLN A 69 -8.15 -1.19 -8.81
N ASN A 70 -8.03 -2.49 -9.12
CA ASN A 70 -9.19 -3.39 -9.13
C ASN A 70 -9.83 -3.48 -7.74
N LEU A 71 -9.03 -3.53 -6.67
CA LEU A 71 -9.54 -3.52 -5.31
C LEU A 71 -10.29 -2.22 -4.97
N ASP A 72 -9.79 -1.06 -5.42
CA ASP A 72 -10.47 0.22 -5.24
C ASP A 72 -11.78 0.31 -6.04
N ASN A 73 -11.81 -0.29 -7.23
CA ASN A 73 -13.03 -0.43 -8.01
C ASN A 73 -14.05 -1.34 -7.30
N CYS A 74 -13.63 -2.49 -6.76
CA CYS A 74 -14.48 -3.37 -5.97
C CYS A 74 -15.07 -2.64 -4.75
N ARG A 75 -14.24 -1.87 -4.03
CA ARG A 75 -14.70 -1.01 -2.93
C ARG A 75 -15.77 -0.02 -3.40
N SER A 76 -15.53 0.63 -4.53
CA SER A 76 -16.47 1.60 -5.11
C SER A 76 -17.79 0.95 -5.49
N ASP A 77 -17.77 -0.25 -6.05
CA ASP A 77 -18.97 -1.00 -6.41
C ASP A 77 -19.76 -1.44 -5.18
N LEU A 78 -19.09 -1.91 -4.12
CA LEU A 78 -19.74 -2.21 -2.84
C LEU A 78 -20.48 -0.99 -2.26
N VAL A 79 -19.88 0.20 -2.35
CA VAL A 79 -20.54 1.44 -1.92
C VAL A 79 -21.78 1.71 -2.77
N LYS A 80 -21.69 1.62 -4.11
CA LYS A 80 -22.84 1.81 -5.00
C LYS A 80 -23.96 0.81 -4.72
N TYR A 81 -23.63 -0.47 -4.53
CA TYR A 81 -24.60 -1.50 -4.18
C TYR A 81 -25.29 -1.19 -2.85
N THR A 82 -24.51 -0.78 -1.84
CA THR A 82 -25.06 -0.40 -0.53
C THR A 82 -26.00 0.79 -0.65
N SER A 83 -25.63 1.81 -1.44
CA SER A 83 -26.49 2.97 -1.71
C SER A 83 -27.78 2.57 -2.45
N ALA A 84 -27.67 1.71 -3.46
CA ALA A 84 -28.84 1.21 -4.21
C ALA A 84 -29.79 0.42 -3.27
N LEU A 85 -29.25 -0.46 -2.44
CA LEU A 85 -30.02 -1.21 -1.44
C LEU A 85 -30.67 -0.30 -0.39
N HIS A 86 -30.00 0.78 0.00
CA HIS A 86 -30.56 1.77 0.91
C HIS A 86 -31.75 2.51 0.30
N GLY A 87 -31.68 2.83 -0.99
CA GLY A 87 -32.78 3.47 -1.74
C GLY A 87 -33.98 2.56 -2.02
N MET A 88 -33.84 1.24 -1.86
CA MET A 88 -34.94 0.29 -2.03
C MET A 88 -35.87 0.25 -0.80
N SER A 89 -37.16 0.07 -1.05
CA SER A 89 -38.13 -0.21 0.02
C SER A 89 -37.89 -1.59 0.66
N THR A 90 -38.32 -1.75 1.91
CA THR A 90 -38.20 -3.04 2.63
C THR A 90 -38.85 -4.20 1.87
N LYS A 91 -39.98 -3.96 1.19
CA LYS A 91 -40.67 -4.98 0.40
C LYS A 91 -39.85 -5.43 -0.82
N GLN A 92 -39.21 -4.48 -1.52
CA GLN A 92 -38.32 -4.79 -2.65
C GLN A 92 -37.09 -5.56 -2.20
N ARG A 93 -36.48 -5.17 -1.08
CA ARG A 93 -35.36 -5.91 -0.48
C ARG A 93 -35.77 -7.34 -0.12
N MET A 94 -36.92 -7.54 0.54
CA MET A 94 -37.41 -8.88 0.85
C MET A 94 -37.60 -9.75 -0.38
N VAL A 95 -38.20 -9.21 -1.46
CA VAL A 95 -38.39 -9.95 -2.70
C VAL A 95 -37.04 -10.35 -3.32
N MET A 96 -36.07 -9.44 -3.34
CA MET A 96 -34.73 -9.69 -3.89
C MET A 96 -33.96 -10.74 -3.09
N PHE A 97 -33.86 -10.58 -1.76
CA PHE A 97 -33.11 -11.49 -0.89
C PHE A 97 -33.79 -12.85 -0.69
N ASN A 98 -35.09 -12.98 -0.97
CA ASN A 98 -35.77 -14.28 -0.94
C ASN A 98 -35.61 -15.09 -2.25
N GLN A 99 -35.00 -14.52 -3.29
CA GLN A 99 -34.68 -15.29 -4.50
C GLN A 99 -33.43 -16.14 -4.26
N ILE A 100 -33.62 -17.46 -4.19
CA ILE A 100 -32.54 -18.44 -3.98
C ILE A 100 -31.40 -18.25 -5.02
N PRO A 101 -31.67 -18.11 -6.34
CA PRO A 101 -30.60 -17.92 -7.32
C PRO A 101 -29.77 -16.65 -7.06
N PHE A 102 -30.42 -15.58 -6.62
CA PHE A 102 -29.75 -14.33 -6.27
C PHE A 102 -28.85 -14.51 -5.04
N MET A 103 -29.36 -15.12 -3.96
CA MET A 103 -28.60 -15.34 -2.73
C MET A 103 -27.40 -16.27 -2.93
N VAL A 104 -27.56 -17.32 -3.73
CA VAL A 104 -26.45 -18.23 -4.06
C VAL A 104 -25.36 -17.50 -4.85
N GLY A 105 -25.74 -16.71 -5.86
CA GLY A 105 -24.77 -15.89 -6.62
C GLY A 105 -24.08 -14.85 -5.73
N TRP A 106 -24.84 -14.16 -4.89
CA TRP A 106 -24.30 -13.16 -3.96
C TRP A 106 -23.29 -13.76 -2.96
N LEU A 107 -23.59 -14.93 -2.38
CA LEU A 107 -22.67 -15.64 -1.49
C LEU A 107 -21.38 -16.09 -2.21
N GLY A 108 -21.48 -16.49 -3.48
CA GLY A 108 -20.33 -16.84 -4.32
C GLY A 108 -19.38 -15.65 -4.51
N GLU A 109 -19.91 -14.51 -4.92
CA GLU A 109 -19.10 -13.29 -5.09
C GLU A 109 -18.50 -12.80 -3.76
N LEU A 110 -19.25 -12.87 -2.66
CA LEU A 110 -18.74 -12.52 -1.34
C LEU A 110 -17.58 -13.43 -0.92
N SER A 111 -17.66 -14.72 -1.24
CA SER A 111 -16.60 -15.69 -0.96
C SER A 111 -15.33 -15.39 -1.75
N ASN A 112 -15.46 -15.04 -3.04
CA ASN A 112 -14.32 -14.63 -3.87
C ASN A 112 -13.60 -13.41 -3.31
N VAL A 113 -14.36 -12.39 -2.88
CA VAL A 113 -13.78 -11.17 -2.28
C VAL A 113 -13.10 -11.49 -0.95
N ALA A 114 -13.75 -12.29 -0.09
CA ALA A 114 -13.18 -12.69 1.19
C ALA A 114 -11.86 -13.46 1.00
N GLU A 115 -11.82 -14.39 0.05
CA GLU A 115 -10.61 -15.13 -0.29
C GLU A 115 -9.50 -14.21 -0.79
N GLY A 116 -9.80 -13.28 -1.70
CA GLY A 116 -8.83 -12.31 -2.20
C GLY A 116 -8.24 -11.43 -1.09
N VAL A 117 -9.07 -10.98 -0.13
CA VAL A 117 -8.61 -10.22 1.03
C VAL A 117 -7.74 -11.09 1.95
N CYS A 118 -8.12 -12.34 2.20
CA CYS A 118 -7.31 -13.26 3.00
C CYS A 118 -5.94 -13.53 2.37
N GLN A 119 -5.89 -13.80 1.05
CA GLN A 119 -4.65 -14.00 0.32
C GLN A 119 -3.75 -12.76 0.36
N PHE A 120 -4.33 -11.56 0.17
CA PHE A 120 -3.59 -10.30 0.28
C PHE A 120 -3.03 -10.10 1.70
N LEU A 121 -3.85 -10.31 2.72
CA LEU A 121 -3.42 -10.16 4.11
C LEU A 121 -2.30 -11.14 4.46
N GLU A 122 -2.37 -12.40 4.04
CA GLU A 122 -1.29 -13.36 4.26
C GLU A 122 -0.01 -12.98 3.48
N ALA A 123 -0.13 -12.49 2.25
CA ALA A 123 1.01 -12.01 1.47
C ALA A 123 1.71 -10.79 2.11
N VAL A 124 0.95 -9.88 2.72
CA VAL A 124 1.49 -8.68 3.39
C VAL A 124 1.94 -8.98 4.83
N LYS A 125 1.39 -10.02 5.46
CA LYS A 125 1.70 -10.47 6.82
C LYS A 125 2.96 -11.33 6.89
N GLU A 126 3.42 -11.93 5.78
CA GLU A 126 4.78 -12.44 5.73
C GLU A 126 5.74 -11.31 6.14
N LYS A 127 6.44 -11.50 7.27
CA LYS A 127 7.50 -10.58 7.72
C LYS A 127 8.41 -10.36 6.53
N ASN A 128 8.67 -9.09 6.18
CA ASN A 128 9.68 -8.70 5.20
C ASN A 128 10.89 -9.63 5.32
N ARG A 129 11.05 -10.58 4.39
CA ARG A 129 12.20 -11.48 4.40
C ARG A 129 13.42 -10.62 4.16
N ILE A 130 14.17 -10.34 5.24
CA ILE A 130 15.50 -9.79 5.12
C ILE A 130 16.32 -10.88 4.43
N PRO A 131 16.98 -10.59 3.28
CA PRO A 131 17.88 -11.56 2.67
C PRO A 131 18.90 -11.99 3.72
N SER A 132 18.82 -13.24 4.14
CA SER A 132 19.83 -13.84 5.01
C SER A 132 20.98 -14.22 4.09
N ASN A 133 22.18 -13.74 4.40
CA ASN A 133 23.38 -14.12 3.65
C ASN A 133 23.45 -15.66 3.63
N PRO A 134 23.66 -16.34 2.49
CA PRO A 134 23.99 -17.76 2.52
C PRO A 134 25.18 -17.91 3.45
N GLN A 135 25.01 -18.69 4.53
CA GLN A 135 26.13 -18.99 5.40
C GLN A 135 27.16 -19.67 4.50
N SER A 136 28.31 -19.01 4.34
CA SER A 136 29.49 -19.63 3.78
C SER A 136 29.76 -20.86 4.64
N GLU A 137 29.53 -22.04 4.06
CA GLU A 137 30.00 -23.30 4.61
C GLU A 137 31.50 -23.15 4.80
N GLU A 138 31.89 -23.00 6.07
CA GLU A 138 33.27 -23.08 6.51
C GLU A 138 33.73 -24.52 6.26
N LYS A 139 34.79 -24.66 5.47
CA LYS A 139 35.55 -25.91 5.32
C LYS A 139 37.00 -25.64 5.67
#